data_AF-A0A416HW16-F1
#
_entry.id   AF-A0A416HW16-F1
#
_cell.length_a   1.000
_cell.length_b   1.000
_cell.length_c   1.000
_cell.angle_alpha   90.00
_cell.angle_beta   90.00
_cell.angle_gamma   90.00
#
_symmetry.space_group_name_H-M   'P 1'
#
loop_
_entity.id
_entity.type
_entity.pdbx_description
1 polymer ?
#
loop_
_entity_poly.entity_id
_entity_poly.type
_entity_poly.pdbx_seq_one_letter_code
_entity_poly.pdbx_strand_id
1 'polypeptide(L)'
;MNEKMILISIDGMRPDGFTACGHPFSRELTEISSYTLNGRSVLPPVTLPCHTSMFYGIPPQRHGILSNMYTPPVRPVRGIAEQLNRAGKKCAAFYNWEPIRHIWQSETMKYTAYFNAYEEENSDRLLTEQLLKLLSRKAPDFLFLHLVETDEKGGHDHGWMSPEYLEQLRNALSCAEQIYRAAGQDYHLIITADHGGHQRTHGEDCPEDMTIPMFFYGKSFEQGRKLENACLLDLAPTIAWLAGVPASREWEGNIIPHL
;
A
#
# COMPACT_ATOMS: atom_id res chain seq x y z
N MET A 1 -4.16 13.21 15.63
CA MET A 1 -2.78 13.60 15.97
C MET A 1 -2.26 14.49 14.84
N ASN A 2 -0.96 14.68 14.64
CA ASN A 2 -0.47 15.38 13.45
C ASN A 2 0.80 14.68 12.96
N GLU A 3 0.65 13.38 12.72
CA GLU A 3 1.75 12.51 12.35
C GLU A 3 2.00 12.57 10.84
N LYS A 4 3.21 12.16 10.43
CA LYS A 4 3.55 11.95 9.03
C LYS A 4 3.54 10.48 8.71
N MET A 5 3.11 10.12 7.51
CA MET A 5 2.92 8.71 7.16
C MET A 5 3.56 8.38 5.82
N ILE A 6 4.07 7.15 5.73
CA ILE A 6 4.45 6.51 4.48
C ILE A 6 3.60 5.25 4.32
N LEU A 7 2.87 5.14 3.22
CA LEU A 7 2.16 3.94 2.81
C LEU A 7 2.96 3.27 1.68
N ILE A 8 3.40 2.04 1.91
CA ILE A 8 4.05 1.18 0.91
C ILE A 8 3.08 0.05 0.56
N SER A 9 2.68 -0.01 -0.71
CA SER A 9 1.93 -1.12 -1.27
C SER A 9 2.87 -1.98 -2.11
N ILE A 10 3.11 -3.21 -1.67
CA ILE A 10 3.84 -4.23 -2.43
C ILE A 10 2.78 -5.07 -3.15
N ASP A 11 2.62 -4.83 -4.44
CA ASP A 11 1.56 -5.42 -5.25
C ASP A 11 1.69 -6.96 -5.28
N GLY A 12 0.56 -7.66 -5.15
CA GLY A 12 0.53 -9.13 -5.19
C GLY A 12 1.27 -9.85 -4.05
N MET A 13 1.72 -9.14 -2.99
CA MET A 13 2.44 -9.77 -1.87
C MET A 13 1.52 -10.67 -1.02
N ARG A 14 1.73 -11.98 -1.14
CA ARG A 14 1.11 -12.98 -0.26
C ARG A 14 1.78 -13.05 1.14
N PRO A 15 1.03 -13.34 2.21
CA PRO A 15 1.59 -13.52 3.56
C PRO A 15 2.57 -14.69 3.70
N ASP A 16 2.30 -15.81 3.02
CA ASP A 16 3.18 -16.97 2.99
C ASP A 16 4.45 -16.71 2.17
N GLY A 17 4.33 -15.97 1.07
CA GLY A 17 5.47 -15.42 0.32
C GLY A 17 6.37 -14.55 1.19
N PHE A 18 5.78 -13.60 1.92
CA PHE A 18 6.49 -12.72 2.86
C PHE A 18 7.32 -13.51 3.88
N THR A 19 6.73 -14.59 4.42
CA THR A 19 7.40 -15.47 5.38
C THR A 19 8.47 -16.33 4.71
N ALA A 20 8.24 -16.81 3.49
CA ALA A 20 9.10 -17.75 2.79
C ALA A 20 10.29 -17.11 2.05
N CYS A 21 10.24 -15.81 1.75
CA CYS A 21 11.26 -15.14 0.93
C CYS A 21 12.65 -15.06 1.61
N GLY A 22 12.73 -15.26 2.93
CA GLY A 22 13.98 -15.33 3.68
C GLY A 22 14.66 -13.99 3.93
N HIS A 23 14.01 -12.86 3.62
CA HIS A 23 14.57 -11.54 3.88
C HIS A 23 14.59 -11.21 5.39
N PRO A 24 15.72 -10.80 6.00
CA PRO A 24 15.79 -10.56 7.45
C PRO A 24 14.79 -9.52 7.98
N PHE A 25 14.53 -8.47 7.19
CA PHE A 25 13.54 -7.45 7.53
C PHE A 25 12.11 -8.00 7.70
N SER A 26 11.77 -9.17 7.12
CA SER A 26 10.44 -9.76 7.31
C SER A 26 10.15 -10.06 8.79
N ARG A 27 11.09 -10.72 9.48
CA ARG A 27 10.98 -11.03 10.90
C ARG A 27 10.98 -9.77 11.74
N GLU A 28 11.93 -8.88 11.49
CA GLU A 28 12.03 -7.62 12.21
C GLU A 28 10.72 -6.81 12.08
N LEU A 29 10.15 -6.74 10.87
CA LEU A 29 8.91 -6.02 10.62
C LEU A 29 7.76 -6.54 11.48
N THR A 30 7.65 -7.86 11.69
CA THR A 30 6.64 -8.43 12.61
C THR A 30 6.88 -8.07 14.09
N GLU A 31 8.14 -7.91 14.49
CA GLU A 31 8.50 -7.60 15.89
C GLU A 31 8.29 -6.12 16.22
N ILE A 32 8.57 -5.22 15.27
CA ILE A 32 8.53 -3.77 15.49
C ILE A 32 7.17 -3.13 15.19
N SER A 33 6.24 -3.85 14.55
CA SER A 33 4.94 -3.31 14.13
C SER A 33 3.77 -3.97 14.84
N SER A 34 2.61 -3.30 14.87
CA SER A 34 1.35 -4.03 14.96
C SER A 34 1.08 -4.66 13.59
N TYR A 35 0.76 -5.94 13.52
CA TYR A 35 0.71 -6.65 12.23
C TYR A 35 -0.40 -7.69 12.14
N THR A 36 -0.77 -8.05 10.91
CA THR A 36 -1.52 -9.26 10.62
C THR A 36 -0.98 -9.92 9.34
N LEU A 37 -1.03 -11.25 9.31
CA LEU A 37 -0.80 -12.05 8.10
C LEU A 37 -2.12 -12.61 7.54
N ASN A 38 -3.25 -12.23 8.15
CA ASN A 38 -4.61 -12.63 7.79
C ASN A 38 -5.46 -11.38 7.48
N GLY A 39 -4.83 -10.31 6.98
CA GLY A 39 -5.55 -9.13 6.52
C GLY A 39 -6.39 -9.47 5.29
N ARG A 40 -7.46 -8.71 5.05
CA ARG A 40 -8.39 -8.98 3.95
C ARG A 40 -8.34 -7.91 2.85
N SER A 41 -8.22 -8.38 1.61
CA SER A 41 -8.45 -7.60 0.40
C SER A 41 -9.95 -7.27 0.21
N VAL A 42 -10.30 -6.65 -0.91
CA VAL A 42 -11.68 -6.42 -1.35
C VAL A 42 -11.99 -7.27 -2.58
N LEU A 43 -13.28 -7.49 -2.86
CA LEU A 43 -13.71 -8.22 -4.05
C LEU A 43 -14.15 -7.25 -5.16
N PRO A 44 -13.60 -7.32 -6.39
CA PRO A 44 -12.55 -8.27 -6.82
C PRO A 44 -11.14 -7.89 -6.34
N PRO A 45 -10.27 -8.87 -6.00
CA PRO A 45 -8.90 -8.63 -5.54
C PRO A 45 -7.99 -8.33 -6.74
N VAL A 46 -8.22 -7.17 -7.34
CA VAL A 46 -7.53 -6.69 -8.55
C VAL A 46 -6.98 -5.30 -8.26
N THR A 47 -5.80 -5.01 -8.80
CA THR A 47 -4.96 -3.87 -8.43
C THR A 47 -5.70 -2.54 -8.30
N LEU A 48 -6.33 -2.06 -9.38
CA LEU A 48 -6.98 -0.75 -9.37
C LEU A 48 -8.20 -0.69 -8.44
N PRO A 49 -9.13 -1.68 -8.44
CA PRO A 49 -10.19 -1.77 -7.44
C PRO A 49 -9.68 -1.73 -5.99
N CYS A 50 -8.67 -2.53 -5.67
CA CYS A 50 -8.12 -2.62 -4.33
C CYS A 50 -7.46 -1.31 -3.89
N HIS A 51 -6.57 -0.73 -4.71
CA HIS A 51 -5.93 0.54 -4.41
C HIS A 51 -6.93 1.70 -4.31
N THR A 52 -8.00 1.69 -5.11
CA THR A 52 -9.10 2.65 -4.95
C THR A 52 -9.78 2.46 -3.59
N SER A 53 -10.07 1.23 -3.19
CA SER A 53 -10.65 0.92 -1.88
C SER A 53 -9.74 1.33 -0.71
N MET A 54 -8.42 1.13 -0.82
CA MET A 54 -7.45 1.60 0.18
C MET A 54 -7.53 3.12 0.41
N PHE A 55 -7.63 3.89 -0.68
CA PHE A 55 -7.64 5.35 -0.61
C PHE A 55 -9.02 5.89 -0.25
N TYR A 56 -10.09 5.20 -0.64
CA TYR A 56 -11.46 5.69 -0.51
C TYR A 56 -12.18 5.10 0.69
N GLY A 57 -11.60 4.11 1.39
CA GLY A 57 -12.18 3.48 2.57
C GLY A 57 -13.54 2.84 2.33
N ILE A 58 -13.89 2.53 1.08
CA ILE A 58 -15.18 1.92 0.67
C ILE A 58 -14.91 0.81 -0.36
N PRO A 59 -15.78 -0.20 -0.48
CA PRO A 59 -15.55 -1.32 -1.38
C PRO A 59 -15.79 -0.99 -2.86
N PRO A 60 -15.36 -1.87 -3.80
CA PRO A 60 -15.52 -1.67 -5.25
C PRO A 60 -16.93 -1.35 -5.72
N GLN A 61 -17.94 -1.97 -5.10
CA GLN A 61 -19.35 -1.75 -5.42
C GLN A 61 -19.81 -0.31 -5.07
N ARG A 62 -19.12 0.36 -4.16
CA ARG A 62 -19.41 1.74 -3.72
C ARG A 62 -18.68 2.78 -4.56
N HIS A 63 -17.43 2.55 -4.94
CA HIS A 63 -16.66 3.49 -5.78
C HIS A 63 -16.78 3.23 -7.29
N GLY A 64 -17.25 2.06 -7.71
CA GLY A 64 -17.55 1.74 -9.12
C GLY A 64 -16.35 1.36 -9.98
N ILE A 65 -15.16 1.20 -9.39
CA ILE A 65 -13.96 0.71 -10.09
C ILE A 65 -13.87 -0.79 -9.85
N LEU A 66 -14.23 -1.58 -10.86
CA LEU A 66 -14.39 -3.04 -10.75
C LEU A 66 -13.34 -3.83 -11.55
N SER A 67 -12.44 -3.15 -12.25
CA SER A 67 -11.36 -3.76 -13.03
C SER A 67 -10.18 -2.79 -13.16
N ASN A 68 -9.09 -3.25 -13.77
CA ASN A 68 -7.93 -2.42 -14.10
C ASN A 68 -8.19 -1.40 -15.23
N MET A 69 -9.34 -1.47 -15.91
CA MET A 69 -9.80 -0.43 -16.81
C MET A 69 -10.47 0.70 -16.03
N TYR A 70 -9.80 1.85 -15.93
CA TYR A 70 -10.35 3.00 -15.24
C TYR A 70 -11.63 3.51 -15.91
N THR A 71 -12.67 3.67 -15.10
CA THR A 71 -13.93 4.33 -15.49
C THR A 71 -14.23 5.41 -14.46
N PRO A 72 -14.38 6.68 -14.85
CA PRO A 72 -14.69 7.76 -13.90
C PRO A 72 -15.95 7.45 -13.07
N PRO A 73 -15.90 7.59 -11.73
CA PRO A 73 -17.05 7.31 -10.89
C PRO A 73 -18.15 8.35 -11.11
N VAL A 74 -19.40 7.89 -11.23
CA VAL A 74 -20.58 8.77 -11.38
C VAL A 74 -20.80 9.64 -10.14
N ARG A 75 -20.46 9.12 -8.95
CA ARG A 75 -20.55 9.82 -7.66
C ARG A 75 -19.21 9.73 -6.95
N PRO A 76 -18.27 10.65 -7.24
CA PRO A 76 -16.94 10.61 -6.66
C PRO A 76 -17.00 10.78 -5.14
N VAL A 77 -16.40 9.83 -4.42
CA VAL A 77 -16.12 9.96 -2.98
C VAL A 77 -14.74 10.59 -2.83
N ARG A 78 -14.53 11.34 -1.74
CA ARG A 78 -13.21 11.89 -1.43
C ARG A 78 -12.37 10.81 -0.76
N GLY A 79 -11.24 10.48 -1.37
CA GLY A 79 -10.25 9.61 -0.77
C GLY A 79 -9.38 10.36 0.23
N ILE A 80 -8.44 9.62 0.81
CA ILE A 80 -7.51 10.13 1.82
C ILE A 80 -6.62 11.24 1.25
N ALA A 81 -6.19 11.13 -0.02
CA ALA A 81 -5.38 12.16 -0.68
C ALA A 81 -6.11 13.52 -0.75
N GLU A 82 -7.41 13.51 -1.08
CA GLU A 82 -8.22 14.73 -1.12
C GLU A 82 -8.42 15.31 0.28
N GLN A 83 -8.66 14.47 1.29
CA GLN A 83 -8.83 14.92 2.68
C GLN A 83 -7.57 15.54 3.25
N LEU A 84 -6.41 14.93 3.00
CA LEU A 84 -5.10 15.46 3.39
C LEU A 84 -4.82 16.81 2.69
N ASN A 85 -5.00 16.90 1.36
CA ASN A 85 -4.78 18.13 0.62
C ASN A 85 -5.69 19.28 1.09
N ARG A 86 -6.97 19.01 1.40
CA ARG A 86 -7.90 20.02 1.95
C ARG A 86 -7.49 20.53 3.32
N ALA A 87 -6.80 19.70 4.11
CA ALA A 87 -6.22 20.10 5.39
C ALA A 87 -4.84 20.77 5.24
N GLY A 88 -4.40 21.08 4.01
CA GLY A 88 -3.12 21.73 3.73
C GLY A 88 -1.90 20.81 3.84
N LYS A 89 -2.09 19.49 3.92
CA LYS A 89 -1.00 18.51 3.98
C LYS A 89 -0.30 18.39 2.62
N LYS A 90 1.02 18.25 2.64
CA LYS A 90 1.84 18.00 1.46
C LYS A 90 1.93 16.50 1.22
N CYS A 91 1.35 16.05 0.12
CA CYS A 91 1.35 14.63 -0.26
C CYS A 91 2.24 14.37 -1.47
N ALA A 92 2.75 13.15 -1.61
CA ALA A 92 3.55 12.70 -2.73
C ALA A 92 3.28 11.22 -3.05
N ALA A 93 3.45 10.82 -4.31
CA ALA A 93 3.19 9.45 -4.78
C ALA A 93 4.25 8.97 -5.78
N PHE A 94 4.69 7.73 -5.62
CA PHE A 94 5.71 7.07 -6.44
C PHE A 94 5.15 5.70 -6.84
N TYR A 95 5.04 5.42 -8.14
CA TYR A 95 4.32 4.24 -8.63
C TYR A 95 4.88 3.77 -9.97
N ASN A 96 4.80 2.47 -10.25
CA ASN A 96 5.35 1.84 -11.46
C ASN A 96 4.32 1.13 -12.35
N TRP A 97 3.04 1.24 -12.00
CA TRP A 97 1.92 0.84 -12.85
C TRP A 97 0.99 2.03 -13.11
N GLU A 98 0.87 2.46 -14.37
CA GLU A 98 0.29 3.77 -14.72
C GLU A 98 -1.13 4.01 -14.18
N PRO A 99 -2.06 3.03 -14.22
CA PRO A 99 -3.43 3.24 -13.76
C PRO A 99 -3.55 3.64 -12.28
N ILE A 100 -2.53 3.39 -11.45
CA ILE A 100 -2.45 3.89 -10.07
C ILE A 100 -2.66 5.41 -10.01
N ARG A 101 -2.28 6.16 -11.05
CA ARG A 101 -2.52 7.61 -11.12
C ARG A 101 -3.98 7.99 -10.87
N HIS A 102 -4.93 7.11 -11.17
CA HIS A 102 -6.35 7.38 -11.06
C HIS A 102 -6.91 7.31 -9.63
N ILE A 103 -6.16 6.81 -8.64
CA ILE A 103 -6.66 6.66 -7.26
C ILE A 103 -6.65 7.99 -6.46
N TRP A 104 -6.17 9.09 -7.07
CA TRP A 104 -6.24 10.43 -6.49
C TRP A 104 -6.55 11.50 -7.55
N GLN A 105 -7.21 12.57 -7.14
CA GLN A 105 -7.56 13.70 -8.01
C GLN A 105 -6.33 14.54 -8.36
N SER A 106 -6.40 15.26 -9.48
CA SER A 106 -5.37 16.22 -9.86
C SER A 106 -5.07 17.21 -8.72
N GLU A 107 -3.80 17.59 -8.63
CA GLU A 107 -3.27 18.54 -7.65
C GLU A 107 -3.29 18.08 -6.17
N THR A 108 -3.71 16.86 -5.84
CA THR A 108 -3.65 16.34 -4.45
C THR A 108 -2.25 15.87 -4.06
N MET A 109 -1.56 15.15 -4.96
CA MET A 109 -0.16 14.76 -4.83
C MET A 109 0.74 15.82 -5.47
N LYS A 110 1.60 16.46 -4.68
CA LYS A 110 2.44 17.60 -5.11
C LYS A 110 3.75 17.15 -5.77
N TYR A 111 4.22 15.96 -5.43
CA TYR A 111 5.39 15.35 -6.02
C TYR A 111 5.00 13.96 -6.50
N THR A 112 5.16 13.70 -7.79
CA THR A 112 4.88 12.39 -8.37
C THR A 112 6.03 11.94 -9.24
N ALA A 113 6.36 10.65 -9.19
CA ALA A 113 7.23 10.00 -10.16
C ALA A 113 6.59 8.69 -10.64
N TYR A 114 6.77 8.42 -11.93
CA TYR A 114 6.32 7.20 -12.58
C TYR A 114 7.46 6.63 -13.42
N PHE A 115 7.72 5.34 -13.27
CA PHE A 115 8.61 4.56 -14.12
C PHE A 115 7.90 3.26 -14.47
N ASN A 116 7.73 2.96 -15.75
CA ASN A 116 7.06 1.72 -16.13
C ASN A 116 7.91 0.52 -15.69
N ALA A 117 7.28 -0.46 -15.03
CA ALA A 117 7.98 -1.62 -14.50
C ALA A 117 8.75 -2.43 -15.56
N TYR A 118 8.23 -2.52 -16.77
CA TYR A 118 8.85 -3.29 -17.87
C TYR A 118 9.85 -2.48 -18.70
N GLU A 119 9.88 -1.16 -18.57
CA GLU A 119 10.86 -0.29 -19.25
C GLU A 119 12.13 -0.06 -18.42
N GLU A 120 12.15 -0.55 -17.18
CA GLU A 120 13.29 -0.44 -16.26
C GLU A 120 13.72 -1.83 -15.78
N GLU A 121 15.02 -2.00 -15.54
CA GLU A 121 15.55 -3.25 -14.98
C GLU A 121 14.96 -3.52 -13.58
N ASN A 122 14.90 -2.48 -12.75
CA ASN A 122 14.34 -2.51 -11.40
C ASN A 122 13.70 -1.15 -11.05
N SER A 123 12.44 -1.00 -11.45
CA SER A 123 11.61 0.18 -11.23
C SER A 123 11.30 0.43 -9.74
N ASP A 124 11.14 -0.64 -8.95
CA ASP A 124 10.89 -0.58 -7.51
C ASP A 124 12.02 0.19 -6.79
N ARG A 125 13.27 -0.16 -7.11
CA ARG A 125 14.45 0.50 -6.58
C ARG A 125 14.56 1.95 -7.04
N LEU A 126 14.31 2.23 -8.32
CA LEU A 126 14.35 3.60 -8.85
C LEU A 126 13.34 4.51 -8.15
N LEU A 127 12.11 4.04 -7.93
CA LEU A 127 11.08 4.77 -7.18
C LEU A 127 11.48 4.99 -5.72
N THR A 128 12.03 3.96 -5.08
CA THR A 128 12.55 4.03 -3.71
C THR A 128 13.63 5.11 -3.58
N GLU A 129 14.56 5.19 -4.53
CA GLU A 129 15.59 6.23 -4.57
C GLU A 129 15.00 7.64 -4.76
N GLN A 130 13.97 7.80 -5.61
CA GLN A 130 13.29 9.10 -5.77
C GLN A 130 12.56 9.51 -4.50
N LEU A 131 11.92 8.56 -3.81
CA LEU A 131 11.24 8.80 -2.55
C LEU A 131 12.24 9.26 -1.48
N LEU A 132 13.37 8.58 -1.31
CA LEU A 132 14.42 8.94 -0.35
C LEU A 132 15.01 10.33 -0.61
N LYS A 133 15.22 10.69 -1.89
CA LYS A 133 15.66 12.04 -2.29
C LYS A 133 14.62 13.10 -1.92
N LEU A 134 13.32 12.81 -2.05
CA LEU A 134 12.27 13.75 -1.65
C LEU A 134 12.16 13.85 -0.12
N LEU A 135 12.21 12.71 0.57
CA LEU A 135 12.11 12.60 2.03
C LEU A 135 13.14 13.51 2.71
N SER A 136 14.41 13.40 2.30
CA SER A 136 15.52 14.22 2.82
C SER A 136 15.38 15.72 2.55
N ARG A 137 14.76 16.11 1.42
CA ARG A 137 14.71 17.51 0.97
C ARG A 137 13.46 18.27 1.44
N LYS A 138 12.34 17.56 1.61
CA LYS A 138 11.01 18.17 1.76
C LYS A 138 10.19 17.62 2.93
N ALA A 139 10.51 16.41 3.39
CA ALA A 139 9.78 15.69 4.43
C ALA A 139 8.23 15.87 4.34
N PRO A 140 7.58 15.40 3.27
CA PRO A 140 6.13 15.53 3.07
C PRO A 140 5.31 14.91 4.22
N ASP A 141 4.05 15.32 4.37
CA ASP A 141 3.17 14.81 5.43
C ASP A 141 2.61 13.41 5.10
N PHE A 142 2.46 13.10 3.81
CA PHE A 142 2.04 11.78 3.33
C PHE A 142 2.83 11.38 2.09
N LEU A 143 3.33 10.15 2.09
CA LEU A 143 4.05 9.53 0.99
C LEU A 143 3.36 8.21 0.64
N PHE A 144 3.08 8.00 -0.63
CA PHE A 144 2.62 6.73 -1.16
C PHE A 144 3.68 6.14 -2.10
N LEU A 145 4.04 4.88 -1.88
CA LEU A 145 4.94 4.10 -2.73
C LEU A 145 4.22 2.82 -3.15
N HIS A 146 4.05 2.65 -4.46
CA HIS A 146 3.54 1.43 -5.07
C HIS A 146 4.70 0.70 -5.76
N LEU A 147 4.87 -0.58 -5.44
CA LEU A 147 5.93 -1.45 -5.90
C LEU A 147 5.30 -2.67 -6.60
N VAL A 148 5.24 -2.64 -7.93
CA VAL A 148 4.51 -3.63 -8.73
C VAL A 148 5.32 -4.87 -9.12
N GLU A 149 6.65 -4.87 -8.99
CA GLU A 149 7.45 -5.95 -9.61
C GLU A 149 7.23 -7.34 -8.98
N THR A 150 6.74 -7.39 -7.73
CA THR A 150 6.32 -8.64 -7.10
C THR A 150 5.14 -9.29 -7.82
N ASP A 151 4.15 -8.49 -8.24
CA ASP A 151 2.97 -8.94 -8.99
C ASP A 151 3.33 -9.23 -10.45
N GLU A 152 3.90 -8.26 -11.17
CA GLU A 152 4.15 -8.35 -12.62
C GLU A 152 5.31 -9.31 -12.94
N LYS A 153 6.54 -8.90 -12.60
CA LYS A 153 7.77 -9.65 -12.90
C LYS A 153 7.91 -10.91 -12.05
N GLY A 154 7.19 -11.03 -10.94
CA GLY A 154 7.19 -12.22 -10.08
C GLY A 154 5.99 -13.13 -10.37
N GLY A 155 4.80 -12.65 -10.03
CA GLY A 155 3.54 -13.38 -10.10
C GLY A 155 3.09 -13.69 -11.53
N HIS A 156 2.84 -12.69 -12.36
CA HIS A 156 2.36 -12.88 -13.73
C HIS A 156 3.39 -13.57 -14.62
N ASP A 157 4.67 -13.19 -14.56
CA ASP A 157 5.72 -13.72 -15.43
C ASP A 157 6.20 -15.12 -15.07
N HIS A 158 6.21 -15.49 -13.78
CA HIS A 158 6.77 -16.77 -13.33
C HIS A 158 5.85 -17.59 -12.42
N GLY A 159 4.92 -16.93 -11.74
CA GLY A 159 3.93 -17.54 -10.88
C GLY A 159 4.16 -17.24 -9.41
N TRP A 160 3.07 -17.05 -8.66
CA TRP A 160 3.12 -16.86 -7.22
C TRP A 160 3.81 -18.06 -6.55
N MET A 161 4.65 -17.76 -5.57
CA MET A 161 5.49 -18.72 -4.83
C MET A 161 6.59 -19.42 -5.65
N SER A 162 6.83 -19.00 -6.90
CA SER A 162 8.04 -19.38 -7.64
C SER A 162 9.31 -18.77 -7.02
N PRO A 163 10.51 -19.31 -7.31
CA PRO A 163 11.77 -18.69 -6.92
C PRO A 163 11.91 -17.23 -7.37
N GLU A 164 11.43 -16.90 -8.57
CA GLU A 164 11.45 -15.56 -9.16
C GLU A 164 10.51 -14.60 -8.43
N TYR A 165 9.29 -15.04 -8.10
CA TYR A 165 8.39 -14.28 -7.24
C TYR A 165 9.01 -13.98 -5.86
N LEU A 166 9.65 -14.98 -5.22
CA LEU A 166 10.31 -14.77 -3.93
C LEU A 166 11.53 -13.82 -4.04
N GLU A 167 12.22 -13.78 -5.18
CA GLU A 167 13.28 -12.81 -5.44
C GLU A 167 12.74 -11.39 -5.59
N GLN A 168 11.65 -11.20 -6.34
CA GLN A 168 11.00 -9.88 -6.44
C GLN A 168 10.47 -9.41 -5.08
N LEU A 169 9.97 -10.34 -4.27
CA LEU A 169 9.55 -10.02 -2.90
C LEU A 169 10.73 -9.61 -2.00
N ARG A 170 11.89 -10.26 -2.13
CA ARG A 170 13.12 -9.83 -1.45
C ARG A 170 13.52 -8.43 -1.88
N ASN A 171 13.45 -8.11 -3.17
CA ASN A 171 13.72 -6.78 -3.71
C ASN A 171 12.78 -5.71 -3.11
N ALA A 172 11.47 -5.97 -3.10
CA ALA A 172 10.48 -5.06 -2.52
C ALA A 172 10.68 -4.86 -1.00
N LEU A 173 11.04 -5.91 -0.26
CA LEU A 173 11.37 -5.82 1.17
C LEU A 173 12.67 -5.05 1.43
N SER A 174 13.69 -5.19 0.57
CA SER A 174 14.90 -4.36 0.61
C SER A 174 14.58 -2.88 0.37
N CYS A 175 13.63 -2.58 -0.50
CA CYS A 175 13.14 -1.21 -0.72
C CYS A 175 12.41 -0.68 0.52
N ALA A 176 11.47 -1.44 1.07
CA ALA A 176 10.73 -1.08 2.27
C ALA A 176 11.64 -0.89 3.49
N GLU A 177 12.67 -1.74 3.66
CA GLU A 177 13.67 -1.59 4.72
C GLU A 177 14.42 -0.26 4.58
N GLN A 178 14.91 0.09 3.39
CA GLN A 178 15.61 1.36 3.18
C GLN A 178 14.74 2.57 3.56
N ILE A 179 13.46 2.54 3.18
CA ILE A 179 12.52 3.59 3.57
C ILE A 179 12.31 3.63 5.09
N TYR A 180 12.10 2.46 5.72
CA TYR A 180 11.99 2.35 7.17
C TYR A 180 13.18 2.99 7.89
N ARG A 181 14.41 2.62 7.50
CA ARG A 181 15.65 3.12 8.13
C ARG A 181 15.79 4.64 7.95
N ALA A 182 15.46 5.15 6.77
CA ALA A 182 15.57 6.58 6.47
C ALA A 182 14.48 7.43 7.13
N ALA A 183 13.26 6.89 7.26
CA ALA A 183 12.14 7.57 7.88
C ALA A 183 12.29 7.66 9.41
N GLY A 184 12.91 6.67 10.03
CA GLY A 184 13.17 6.65 11.47
C GLY A 184 11.89 6.79 12.31
N GLN A 185 11.98 7.51 13.42
CA GLN A 185 10.83 7.78 14.31
C GLN A 185 9.97 8.98 13.87
N ASP A 186 10.36 9.66 12.78
CA ASP A 186 9.67 10.87 12.31
C ASP A 186 8.39 10.55 11.51
N TYR A 187 8.23 9.30 11.09
CA TYR A 187 7.08 8.82 10.33
C TYR A 187 6.50 7.54 10.92
N HIS A 188 5.18 7.40 10.75
CA HIS A 188 4.53 6.10 10.79
C HIS A 188 4.65 5.43 9.43
N LEU A 189 4.91 4.13 9.44
CA LEU A 189 5.06 3.34 8.23
C LEU A 189 3.93 2.31 8.18
N ILE A 190 3.23 2.26 7.06
CA ILE A 190 2.23 1.25 6.76
C ILE A 190 2.74 0.47 5.56
N ILE A 191 2.90 -0.84 5.70
CA ILE A 191 3.30 -1.74 4.61
C ILE A 191 2.20 -2.78 4.43
N THR A 192 1.74 -2.97 3.20
CA THR A 192 0.67 -3.93 2.88
C THR A 192 0.81 -4.41 1.43
N ALA A 193 -0.06 -5.36 1.06
CA ALA A 193 -0.42 -5.63 -0.32
C ALA A 193 -1.86 -5.17 -0.59
N ASP A 194 -2.23 -5.14 -1.87
CA ASP A 194 -3.60 -5.04 -2.35
C ASP A 194 -4.29 -6.40 -2.48
N HIS A 195 -3.60 -7.39 -3.03
CA HIS A 195 -4.05 -8.78 -3.15
C HIS A 195 -2.87 -9.75 -3.03
N GLY A 196 -3.18 -11.04 -3.02
CA GLY A 196 -2.21 -12.09 -3.29
C GLY A 196 -2.34 -12.60 -4.73
N GLY A 197 -2.25 -13.91 -4.94
CA GLY A 197 -2.41 -14.49 -6.28
C GLY A 197 -2.16 -15.99 -6.30
N HIS A 198 -2.57 -16.64 -7.37
CA HIS A 198 -2.46 -18.08 -7.55
C HIS A 198 -2.01 -18.42 -8.97
N GLN A 199 -1.16 -19.45 -9.09
CA GLN A 199 -0.53 -19.79 -10.37
C GLN A 199 0.12 -18.53 -10.97
N ARG A 200 -0.40 -17.99 -12.09
CA ARG A 200 0.10 -16.78 -12.76
C ARG A 200 -0.98 -15.70 -12.91
N THR A 201 -2.00 -15.73 -12.05
CA THR A 201 -3.12 -14.79 -12.10
C THR A 201 -3.64 -14.48 -10.69
N HIS A 202 -4.59 -13.55 -10.62
CA HIS A 202 -5.30 -13.17 -9.42
C HIS A 202 -6.67 -12.58 -9.83
N GLY A 203 -7.54 -12.35 -8.85
CA GLY A 203 -8.87 -11.77 -9.05
C GLY A 203 -10.03 -12.68 -8.63
N GLU A 204 -9.73 -13.82 -8.02
CA GLU A 204 -10.73 -14.80 -7.56
C GLU A 204 -11.06 -14.65 -6.06
N ASP A 205 -12.25 -15.13 -5.66
CA ASP A 205 -12.65 -15.21 -4.25
C ASP A 205 -12.02 -16.45 -3.59
N CYS A 206 -10.70 -16.52 -3.59
CA CYS A 206 -9.92 -17.58 -2.97
C CYS A 206 -8.97 -17.02 -1.90
N PRO A 207 -8.57 -17.81 -0.89
CA PRO A 207 -7.66 -17.35 0.15
C PRO A 207 -6.33 -16.81 -0.39
N GLU A 208 -5.81 -17.40 -1.46
CA GLU A 208 -4.56 -17.01 -2.11
C GLU A 208 -4.57 -15.57 -2.63
N ASP A 209 -5.73 -15.10 -3.12
CA ASP A 209 -5.88 -13.76 -3.70
C ASP A 209 -6.38 -12.76 -2.65
N MET A 210 -7.22 -13.20 -1.72
CA MET A 210 -7.92 -12.32 -0.78
C MET A 210 -7.16 -12.07 0.52
N THR A 211 -6.18 -12.90 0.88
CA THR A 211 -5.44 -12.78 2.14
C THR A 211 -4.14 -12.01 1.94
N ILE A 212 -3.97 -10.92 2.67
CA ILE A 212 -2.83 -10.00 2.54
C ILE A 212 -2.15 -9.74 3.90
N PRO A 213 -0.84 -9.50 3.92
CA PRO A 213 -0.17 -9.07 5.13
C PRO A 213 -0.30 -7.54 5.29
N MET A 214 -0.42 -7.07 6.53
CA MET A 214 -0.49 -5.65 6.87
C MET A 214 0.38 -5.37 8.09
N PHE A 215 1.18 -4.30 8.03
CA PHE A 215 2.12 -3.90 9.07
C PHE A 215 1.97 -2.42 9.37
N PHE A 216 1.87 -2.07 10.65
CA PHE A 216 1.67 -0.71 11.13
C PHE A 216 2.74 -0.37 12.16
N TYR A 217 3.69 0.47 11.75
CA TYR A 217 4.82 0.92 12.56
C TYR A 217 4.69 2.39 12.94
N GLY A 218 5.18 2.73 14.14
CA GLY A 218 5.28 4.09 14.66
C GLY A 218 4.69 4.18 16.07
N LYS A 219 4.94 5.30 16.76
CA LYS A 219 4.58 5.51 18.18
C LYS A 219 3.10 5.35 18.54
N SER A 220 2.21 5.28 17.55
CA SER A 220 0.77 5.10 17.72
C SER A 220 0.32 3.63 17.62
N PHE A 221 1.25 2.71 17.37
CA PHE A 221 1.02 1.28 17.23
C PHE A 221 1.86 0.51 18.25
N GLU A 222 1.28 -0.55 18.81
CA GLU A 222 1.95 -1.42 19.77
C GLU A 222 2.86 -2.41 19.02
N GLN A 223 4.14 -2.47 19.40
CA GLN A 223 5.11 -3.36 18.76
C GLN A 223 4.78 -4.82 19.05
N GLY A 224 4.84 -5.67 18.02
CA GLY A 224 4.58 -7.11 18.14
C GLY A 224 3.11 -7.48 18.35
N ARG A 225 2.19 -6.49 18.39
CA ARG A 225 0.76 -6.75 18.54
C ARG A 225 0.20 -7.38 17.28
N LYS A 226 -0.35 -8.58 17.41
CA LYS A 226 -1.10 -9.23 16.33
C LYS A 226 -2.51 -8.65 16.24
N LEU A 227 -2.88 -8.16 15.06
CA LEU A 227 -4.19 -7.59 14.75
C LEU A 227 -5.14 -8.66 14.24
N GLU A 228 -6.42 -8.51 14.58
CA GLU A 228 -7.51 -9.35 14.07
C GLU A 228 -8.40 -8.53 13.13
N ASN A 229 -8.92 -9.17 12.06
CA ASN A 229 -9.93 -8.61 11.16
C ASN A 229 -9.58 -7.28 10.42
N ALA A 230 -8.29 -6.93 10.28
CA ALA A 230 -7.89 -5.77 9.48
C ALA A 230 -8.12 -6.01 7.97
N CYS A 231 -8.53 -4.96 7.25
CA CYS A 231 -8.76 -5.00 5.81
C CYS A 231 -8.33 -3.70 5.12
N LEU A 232 -8.33 -3.69 3.78
CA LEU A 232 -7.93 -2.52 3.00
C LEU A 232 -8.74 -1.25 3.30
N LEU A 233 -10.02 -1.41 3.66
CA LEU A 233 -10.90 -0.27 3.93
C LEU A 233 -10.46 0.52 5.16
N ASP A 234 -9.71 -0.11 6.07
CA ASP A 234 -9.24 0.48 7.32
C ASP A 234 -8.06 1.46 7.12
N LEU A 235 -7.43 1.48 5.94
CA LEU A 235 -6.26 2.30 5.68
C LEU A 235 -6.57 3.80 5.63
N ALA A 236 -7.53 4.22 4.81
CA ALA A 236 -7.96 5.62 4.73
C ALA A 236 -8.35 6.24 6.11
N PRO A 237 -9.26 5.63 6.91
CA PRO A 237 -9.60 6.15 8.23
C PRO A 237 -8.41 6.16 9.20
N THR A 238 -7.55 5.15 9.17
CA THR A 238 -6.33 5.10 10.01
C THR A 238 -5.37 6.23 9.66
N ILE A 239 -5.10 6.46 8.38
CA ILE A 239 -4.23 7.56 7.92
C ILE A 239 -4.84 8.92 8.29
N ALA A 240 -6.15 9.09 8.15
CA ALA A 240 -6.81 10.33 8.55
C ALA A 240 -6.69 10.62 10.06
N TRP A 241 -6.86 9.58 10.89
CA TRP A 241 -6.71 9.66 12.34
C TRP A 241 -5.28 10.06 12.77
N LEU A 242 -4.27 9.43 12.16
CA LEU A 242 -2.86 9.77 12.35
C LEU A 242 -2.58 11.24 11.98
N ALA A 243 -3.06 11.68 10.82
CA ALA A 243 -2.90 13.04 10.32
C ALA A 243 -3.71 14.11 11.09
N GLY A 244 -4.67 13.68 11.92
CA GLY A 244 -5.63 14.57 12.60
C GLY A 244 -6.58 15.30 11.66
N VAL A 245 -6.93 14.66 10.54
CA VAL A 245 -7.88 15.20 9.57
C VAL A 245 -9.21 14.45 9.69
N PRO A 246 -10.35 15.09 9.42
CA PRO A 246 -11.64 14.42 9.49
C PRO A 246 -11.73 13.33 8.42
N ALA A 247 -12.17 12.14 8.82
CA ALA A 247 -12.55 11.07 7.89
C ALA A 247 -13.71 11.52 6.99
N SER A 248 -13.80 10.97 5.78
CA SER A 248 -15.01 11.18 4.97
C SER A 248 -16.16 10.38 5.58
N ARG A 249 -17.37 10.96 5.57
CA ARG A 249 -18.57 10.30 6.12
C ARG A 249 -18.94 9.02 5.37
N GLU A 250 -18.46 8.87 4.14
CA GLU A 250 -18.75 7.75 3.26
C GLU A 250 -17.88 6.53 3.55
N TRP A 251 -16.75 6.70 4.25
CA TRP A 251 -15.82 5.61 4.54
C TRP A 251 -16.45 4.59 5.49
N GLU A 252 -16.20 3.31 5.22
CA GLU A 252 -16.79 2.15 5.90
C GLU A 252 -15.76 1.38 6.75
N GLY A 253 -14.46 1.65 6.58
CA GLY A 253 -13.39 1.04 7.38
C GLY A 253 -13.22 1.62 8.79
N ASN A 254 -12.44 0.92 9.60
CA ASN A 254 -12.16 1.22 10.99
C ASN A 254 -10.75 1.79 11.20
N ILE A 255 -10.52 2.37 12.36
CA ILE A 255 -9.20 2.86 12.77
C ILE A 255 -8.43 1.70 13.43
N ILE A 256 -7.28 1.33 12.87
CA ILE A 256 -6.56 0.09 13.25
C ILE A 256 -6.23 -0.02 14.74
N PRO A 257 -5.72 1.01 15.45
CA PRO A 257 -5.46 0.87 16.89
C PRO A 257 -6.70 0.63 17.75
N HIS A 258 -7.91 0.82 17.19
CA HIS A 258 -9.18 0.60 17.87
C HIS A 258 -9.81 -0.77 17.58
N LEU A 259 -9.19 -1.57 16.70
CA LEU A 259 -9.42 -3.00 16.55
C LEU A 259 -8.65 -3.75 17.63
#